data_AF-A0A4Q3C6Y6-F1
#
_entry.id   AF-A0A4Q3C6Y6-F1
#
_cell.length_a   1.000
_cell.length_b   1.000
_cell.length_c   1.000
_cell.angle_alpha   90.00
_cell.angle_beta   90.00
_cell.angle_gamma   90.00
#
_symmetry.space_group_name_H-M   'P 1'
#
loop_
_entity.id
_entity.type
_entity.pdbx_description
1 polymer ?
#
loop_
_entity_poly.entity_id
_entity_poly.type
_entity_poly.pdbx_seq_one_letter_code
_entity_poly.pdbx_strand_id
1 'polypeptide(L)'
;MSNGNMNLTLKVWRQKNSETAGKFVTYKAEHISPDMSFLEMLDVVNESLTHKNEEPIYFDHDCREGICGMCSLYINGRPHGPKRAIT
;
A
#
# COMPACT_ATOMS: atom_id res chain seq x y z
N MET A 1 -20.75 1.53 15.88
CA MET A 1 -21.01 2.67 14.99
C MET A 1 -20.65 2.22 13.58
N SER A 2 -21.55 2.32 12.61
CA SER A 2 -21.24 2.02 11.21
C SER A 2 -20.39 3.17 10.66
N ASN A 3 -19.10 3.18 10.98
CA ASN A 3 -18.15 3.99 10.23
C ASN A 3 -18.15 3.41 8.82
N GLY A 4 -18.71 4.13 7.86
CA GLY A 4 -18.92 3.62 6.50
C GLY A 4 -17.60 3.19 5.90
N ASN A 5 -17.48 1.92 5.53
CA ASN A 5 -16.31 1.45 4.83
C ASN A 5 -16.17 2.17 3.48
N MET A 6 -14.93 2.43 3.09
CA MET A 6 -14.57 3.17 1.89
C MET A 6 -14.16 2.22 0.76
N ASN A 7 -14.40 2.65 -0.48
CA ASN A 7 -13.83 2.04 -1.67
C ASN A 7 -12.86 3.03 -2.30
N LEU A 8 -11.59 2.63 -2.40
CA LEU A 8 -10.50 3.46 -2.90
C LEU A 8 -9.93 2.85 -4.18
N THR A 9 -9.43 3.73 -5.06
CA THR A 9 -8.68 3.31 -6.25
C THR A 9 -7.21 3.64 -6.03
N LEU A 10 -6.37 2.61 -6.03
CA LEU A 10 -4.93 2.74 -5.82
C LEU A 10 -4.21 2.62 -7.16
N LYS A 11 -3.31 3.56 -7.45
CA LYS A 11 -2.34 3.44 -8.55
C LYS A 11 -1.00 3.08 -7.94
N VAL A 12 -0.55 1.85 -8.17
CA VAL A 12 0.63 1.27 -7.53
C VAL A 12 1.70 1.03 -8.57
N TRP A 13 2.92 1.47 -8.30
CA TRP A 13 4.06 1.18 -9.16
C TRP A 13 4.42 -0.30 -9.05
N ARG A 14 4.49 -0.99 -10.18
CA ARG A 14 4.83 -2.41 -10.28
C ARG A 14 5.97 -2.59 -11.26
N GLN A 15 6.95 -3.36 -10.85
CA GLN A 15 8.10 -3.73 -11.66
C GLN A 15 8.46 -5.17 -11.30
N LYS A 16 8.51 -6.06 -12.29
CA LYS A 16 8.73 -7.50 -12.05
C LYS A 16 10.16 -7.77 -11.59
N ASN A 17 11.12 -7.12 -12.23
CA ASN A 17 12.56 -7.24 -11.97
C ASN A 17 13.33 -6.06 -12.60
N SER A 18 14.65 -6.08 -12.45
CA SER A 18 15.59 -5.06 -12.97
C SER A 18 15.63 -4.96 -14.50
N GLU A 19 15.15 -5.96 -15.23
CA GLU A 19 15.16 -6.01 -16.70
C GLU A 19 13.85 -5.50 -17.32
N THR A 20 12.78 -5.38 -16.51
CA THR A 20 11.47 -4.88 -16.95
C THR A 20 11.28 -3.42 -16.60
N ALA A 21 10.75 -2.63 -17.53
CA ALA A 21 10.28 -1.28 -17.23
C ALA A 21 9.09 -1.34 -16.25
N GLY A 22 9.14 -0.52 -15.20
CA GLY A 22 8.04 -0.41 -14.26
C GLY A 22 6.86 0.35 -14.85
N LYS A 23 5.67 0.13 -14.28
CA LYS A 23 4.43 0.79 -14.67
C LYS A 23 3.48 0.94 -13.50
N PHE A 24 2.58 1.91 -13.58
CA PHE A 24 1.47 1.97 -12.64
C PHE A 24 0.37 0.97 -13.02
N VAL A 25 -0.05 0.17 -12.04
CA VAL A 25 -1.20 -0.74 -12.12
C VAL A 25 -2.28 -0.22 -11.18
N THR A 26 -3.54 -0.33 -11.60
CA THR A 26 -4.68 0.16 -10.82
C THR A 26 -5.35 -0.98 -10.08
N TYR A 27 -5.54 -0.82 -8.77
CA TYR A 27 -6.22 -1.77 -7.90
C TYR A 27 -7.41 -1.10 -7.20
N LYS A 28 -8.45 -1.89 -6.92
CA LYS A 28 -9.55 -1.47 -6.05
C LYS A 28 -9.28 -1.98 -4.64
N ALA A 29 -9.31 -1.08 -3.67
CA ALA A 29 -9.34 -1.41 -2.26
C ALA A 29 -10.78 -1.24 -1.79
N GLU A 30 -11.47 -2.36 -1.57
CA GLU A 30 -12.89 -2.37 -1.26
C GLU A 30 -13.12 -2.62 0.23
N HIS A 31 -14.18 -2.03 0.77
CA HIS A 31 -14.61 -2.22 2.16
C HIS A 31 -13.55 -1.82 3.21
N ILE A 32 -12.76 -0.79 2.94
CA ILE A 32 -11.68 -0.32 3.82
C ILE A 32 -12.25 0.48 4.98
N SER A 33 -11.98 0.03 6.21
CA SER A 33 -12.36 0.78 7.40
C SER A 33 -11.53 2.07 7.50
N PRO A 34 -12.13 3.22 7.90
CA PRO A 34 -11.37 4.43 8.18
C PRO A 34 -10.40 4.29 9.37
N ASP A 35 -10.57 3.25 10.19
CA ASP A 35 -9.69 2.96 11.33
C ASP A 35 -8.47 2.10 10.93
N MET A 36 -8.41 1.62 9.68
CA MET A 36 -7.26 0.88 9.15
C MET A 36 -6.10 1.83 8.81
N SER A 37 -4.89 1.38 9.12
CA SER A 37 -3.67 1.94 8.56
C SER A 37 -3.58 1.68 7.05
N PHE A 38 -2.74 2.46 6.38
CA PHE A 38 -2.48 2.27 4.95
C PHE A 38 -1.87 0.89 4.64
N LEU A 39 -1.07 0.32 5.56
CA LEU A 39 -0.46 -1.00 5.37
C LEU A 39 -1.51 -2.11 5.49
N GLU A 40 -2.44 -2.01 6.43
CA GLU A 40 -3.57 -2.96 6.53
C GLU A 40 -4.48 -2.88 5.29
N MET A 41 -4.69 -1.69 4.73
CA MET A 41 -5.37 -1.55 3.45
C MET A 41 -4.65 -2.29 2.32
N LEU A 42 -3.30 -2.23 2.27
CA LEU A 42 -2.52 -2.99 1.29
C LEU A 42 -2.61 -4.50 1.53
N ASP A 43 -2.70 -4.94 2.79
CA ASP A 43 -2.90 -6.35 3.13
C ASP A 43 -4.24 -6.88 2.57
N VAL A 44 -5.34 -6.10 2.71
CA VAL A 44 -6.66 -6.44 2.13
C VAL A 44 -6.59 -6.54 0.59
N VAL A 45 -5.89 -5.61 -0.06
CA VAL A 45 -5.69 -5.67 -1.52
C VAL A 45 -4.88 -6.91 -1.90
N ASN A 46 -3.81 -7.20 -1.17
CA ASN A 46 -2.95 -8.36 -1.41
C ASN A 46 -3.68 -9.70 -1.21
N GLU A 47 -4.58 -9.79 -0.23
CA GLU A 47 -5.45 -10.95 -0.05
C GLU A 47 -6.33 -11.16 -1.30
N SER A 48 -6.96 -10.10 -1.82
CA SER A 48 -7.74 -10.17 -3.06
C SER A 48 -6.92 -10.61 -4.27
N LEU A 49 -5.69 -10.12 -4.41
CA LEU A 49 -4.78 -10.53 -5.48
C LEU A 49 -4.38 -12.00 -5.36
N THR A 50 -4.06 -12.43 -4.14
CA THR A 50 -3.69 -13.82 -3.85
C THR A 50 -4.84 -14.79 -4.20
N HIS A 51 -6.09 -14.44 -3.86
CA HIS A 51 -7.27 -15.21 -4.25
C HIS A 51 -7.48 -15.31 -5.77
N LYS A 52 -6.98 -14.34 -6.53
CA LYS A 52 -7.01 -14.33 -8.01
C LYS A 52 -5.79 -15.02 -8.65
N ASN A 53 -4.89 -15.59 -7.85
CA ASN A 53 -3.58 -16.08 -8.29
C ASN A 53 -2.72 -14.99 -8.97
N GLU A 54 -2.85 -13.74 -8.51
CA GLU A 54 -2.02 -12.61 -8.92
C GLU A 54 -0.93 -12.31 -7.89
N GLU A 55 0.20 -11.80 -8.36
CA GLU A 55 1.33 -11.42 -7.50
C GLU A 55 0.95 -10.27 -6.55
N PRO A 56 1.24 -10.39 -5.24
CA PRO A 56 0.94 -9.35 -4.27
C PRO A 56 1.81 -8.11 -4.48
N ILE A 57 1.36 -6.99 -3.93
CA ILE A 57 2.13 -5.75 -3.81
C ILE A 57 3.23 -5.98 -2.78
N TYR A 58 4.47 -6.06 -3.27
CA TYR A 58 5.66 -6.18 -2.44
C TYR A 58 6.07 -4.80 -1.89
N PHE A 59 6.26 -4.72 -0.59
CA PHE A 59 6.79 -3.56 0.13
C PHE A 59 7.47 -4.02 1.41
N ASP A 60 8.46 -3.26 1.87
CA ASP A 60 9.15 -3.57 3.12
C ASP A 60 8.24 -3.24 4.31
N HIS A 61 8.10 -4.16 5.27
CA HIS A 61 7.30 -3.94 6.48
C HIS A 61 7.81 -4.75 7.67
N ASP A 62 7.83 -4.16 8.86
CA ASP A 62 8.29 -4.82 10.09
C ASP A 62 7.45 -4.38 11.31
N CYS A 63 7.86 -3.35 12.05
CA CYS A 63 7.25 -3.00 13.34
C CYS A 63 5.77 -2.56 13.30
N ARG A 64 5.25 -2.07 12.16
CA ARG A 64 3.89 -1.51 11.97
C ARG A 64 3.44 -0.40 12.94
N GLU A 65 4.27 0.02 13.88
CA GLU A 65 4.01 1.10 14.85
C GLU A 65 4.63 2.45 14.44
N GLY A 66 5.37 2.48 13.33
CA GLY A 66 5.95 3.71 12.76
C GLY A 66 7.29 4.13 13.35
N ILE A 67 8.04 3.21 13.99
CA ILE A 67 9.34 3.53 14.62
C ILE A 67 10.57 3.03 13.86
N CYS A 68 10.50 1.91 13.12
CA CYS A 68 11.68 1.31 12.50
C CYS A 68 12.07 1.91 11.13
N GLY A 69 11.17 2.65 10.48
CA GLY A 69 11.44 3.29 9.17
C GLY A 69 11.36 2.36 7.94
N MET A 70 11.02 1.08 8.12
CA MET A 70 11.01 0.11 7.01
C MET A 70 9.89 0.36 5.99
N CYS A 71 8.71 0.79 6.45
CA CYS A 71 7.53 0.98 5.60
C CYS A 71 7.54 2.31 4.80
N SER A 72 8.70 2.76 4.32
CA SER A 72 8.94 4.08 3.70
C SER A 72 8.40 4.18 2.26
N LEU A 73 7.07 4.07 2.10
CA LEU A 73 6.38 4.20 0.81
C LEU A 73 6.30 5.66 0.34
N TYR A 74 6.23 5.90 -0.98
CA TYR A 74 5.94 7.22 -1.53
C TYR A 74 4.46 7.32 -1.93
N ILE A 75 3.67 8.05 -1.15
CA ILE A 75 2.21 8.08 -1.25
C ILE A 75 1.78 9.48 -1.71
N ASN A 76 1.08 9.56 -2.85
CA ASN A 76 0.52 10.81 -3.39
C ASN A 76 1.52 11.97 -3.45
N GLY A 77 2.75 11.72 -3.89
CA GLY A 77 3.76 12.77 -4.01
C GLY A 77 4.53 13.08 -2.73
N ARG A 78 4.39 12.28 -1.67
CA ARG A 78 5.08 12.51 -0.39
C ARG A 78 5.64 11.20 0.19
N PRO A 79 6.88 11.18 0.72
CA PRO A 79 7.37 10.04 1.47
C PRO A 79 6.53 9.82 2.72
N HIS A 80 6.20 8.58 3.01
CA HIS A 80 5.50 8.16 4.22
C HIS A 80 6.48 8.14 5.39
N GLY A 81 6.08 8.77 6.50
CA GLY A 81 6.88 8.84 7.71
C GLY A 81 6.55 10.08 8.54
N PRO A 82 7.07 10.16 9.77
CA PRO A 82 6.74 11.26 10.70
C PRO A 82 7.39 12.59 10.29
N LYS A 83 8.47 12.55 9.49
CA LYS A 83 9.20 13.74 9.06
C LYS A 83 8.62 14.29 7.75
N ARG A 84 8.52 15.62 7.66
CA ARG A 84 8.00 16.33 6.48
C ARG A 84 9.04 16.51 5.35
N ALA A 85 10.32 16.33 5.64
CA ALA A 85 11.40 16.44 4.68
C ALA A 85 12.58 15.55 5.09
N ILE A 86 13.37 15.15 4.09
CA ILE A 86 14.75 14.70 4.26
C ILE A 86 15.65 15.94 4.18
N THR A 87 16.39 16.23 5.25
CA THR A 87 17.46 17.25 5.29
C THR A 87 18.80 16.56 5.30
#